data_AF-A0A286YCN3-F1
#
_entry.id   AF-A0A286YCN3-F1
#
_cell.length_a   1.000
_cell.length_b   1.000
_cell.length_c   1.000
_cell.angle_alpha   90.00
_cell.angle_beta   90.00
_cell.angle_gamma   90.00
#
_symmetry.space_group_name_H-M   'P 1'
#
loop_
_entity.id
_entity.type
_entity.pdbx_description
1 polymer ?
#
loop_
_entity_poly.entity_id
_entity_poly.type
_entity_poly.pdbx_seq_one_letter_code
_entity_poly.pdbx_strand_id
1 'polypeptide(L)'
;MKEMQGLTLFYSENVLFGMGNPLLDISAVVDKDFLDKYSLKPNDQILAEDKHKELFDELVKKFKVEYHAGGSTQNSMKVAQWLIQEPHKAATFFGCIGIDKFGEILKRKAADAHVDAHYYEQN
;
A
#
# COMPACT_ATOMS: atom_id res chain seq x y z
N MET A 1 -23.50 25.63 -17.45
CA MET A 1 -22.11 25.29 -17.15
C MET A 1 -21.43 25.09 -18.48
N LYS A 2 -20.51 25.98 -18.85
CA LYS A 2 -19.83 25.93 -20.16
C LYS A 2 -18.73 24.87 -20.11
N GLU A 3 -18.76 23.99 -21.10
CA GLU A 3 -17.70 23.02 -21.39
C GLU A 3 -16.37 23.76 -21.58
N MET A 4 -15.37 23.35 -20.81
CA MET A 4 -14.00 23.79 -20.96
C MET A 4 -13.36 22.88 -22.02
N GLN A 5 -13.43 23.29 -23.28
CA GLN A 5 -12.59 22.73 -24.36
C GLN A 5 -11.14 23.19 -24.11
N GLY A 6 -10.48 22.58 -23.13
CA GLY A 6 -9.04 22.72 -22.87
C GLY A 6 -8.35 21.43 -23.30
N LEU A 7 -7.13 21.54 -23.86
CA LEU A 7 -6.32 20.41 -24.33
C LEU A 7 -6.50 19.18 -23.44
N THR A 8 -7.04 18.09 -24.00
CA THR A 8 -6.91 16.76 -23.38
C THR A 8 -5.42 16.44 -23.37
N LEU A 9 -4.74 16.65 -22.24
CA LEU A 9 -3.37 16.18 -22.05
C LEU A 9 -3.46 14.66 -22.03
N PHE A 10 -3.11 14.01 -23.13
CA PHE A 10 -2.91 12.57 -23.15
C PHE A 10 -1.57 12.30 -22.49
N TYR A 11 -1.60 11.91 -21.22
CA TYR A 11 -0.43 11.37 -20.55
C TYR A 11 -0.02 10.06 -21.26
N SER A 12 1.27 9.80 -21.37
CA SER A 12 1.75 8.48 -21.76
C SER A 12 1.65 7.53 -20.56
N GLU A 13 1.60 6.22 -20.83
CA GLU A 13 1.93 5.25 -19.80
C GLU A 13 3.32 5.58 -19.21
N ASN A 14 3.50 5.23 -17.93
CA ASN A 14 4.73 5.38 -17.17
C ASN A 14 5.27 6.82 -17.01
N VAL A 15 4.45 7.85 -17.25
CA VAL A 15 4.86 9.28 -17.15
C VAL A 15 5.28 9.69 -15.73
N LEU A 16 4.74 9.03 -14.70
CA LEU A 16 5.06 9.27 -13.30
C LEU A 16 5.76 8.05 -12.72
N PHE A 17 6.95 8.23 -12.15
CA PHE A 17 7.70 7.15 -11.51
C PHE A 17 7.88 7.40 -10.02
N GLY A 18 7.58 6.39 -9.20
CA GLY A 18 7.87 6.38 -7.77
C GLY A 18 8.53 5.08 -7.35
N MET A 19 9.36 5.14 -6.31
CA MET A 19 9.92 3.94 -5.68
C MET A 19 9.96 4.07 -4.17
N GLY A 20 9.85 2.95 -3.47
CA GLY A 20 9.91 2.94 -2.02
C GLY A 20 9.60 1.58 -1.43
N ASN A 21 9.14 1.58 -0.18
CA ASN A 21 8.84 0.35 0.55
C ASN A 21 7.37 -0.01 0.34
N PRO A 22 7.05 -1.05 -0.43
CA PRO A 22 5.70 -1.59 -0.48
C PRO A 22 5.43 -2.30 0.84
N LEU A 23 4.39 -1.87 1.54
CA LEU A 23 4.00 -2.46 2.81
C LEU A 23 2.60 -3.04 2.67
N LEU A 24 2.32 -4.15 3.35
CA LEU A 24 0.96 -4.62 3.50
C LEU A 24 0.39 -4.05 4.80
N ASP A 25 -0.58 -3.17 4.67
CA ASP A 25 -1.28 -2.63 5.82
C ASP A 25 -2.28 -3.68 6.31
N ILE A 26 -2.11 -4.13 7.55
CA ILE A 26 -3.04 -5.02 8.26
C ILE A 26 -3.77 -4.14 9.26
N SER A 27 -5.04 -3.89 9.00
CA SER A 27 -5.87 -3.02 9.84
C SER A 27 -6.95 -3.84 10.56
N ALA A 28 -7.17 -3.54 11.84
CA ALA A 28 -8.21 -4.15 12.65
C ALA A 28 -8.61 -3.20 13.78
N VAL A 29 -9.86 -3.35 14.24
CA VAL A 29 -10.30 -2.76 15.52
C VAL A 29 -9.85 -3.70 16.64
N VAL A 30 -8.99 -3.21 17.53
CA VAL A 30 -8.39 -3.98 18.64
C VAL A 30 -8.83 -3.47 20.01
N ASP A 31 -8.57 -4.27 21.05
CA ASP A 31 -8.81 -3.90 22.45
C ASP A 31 -7.59 -3.20 23.08
N LYS A 32 -7.81 -2.52 24.22
CA LYS A 32 -6.73 -1.83 24.96
C LYS A 32 -5.66 -2.82 25.44
N ASP A 33 -6.08 -4.02 25.83
CA ASP A 33 -5.18 -5.06 26.34
C ASP A 33 -4.15 -5.48 25.28
N PHE A 34 -4.55 -5.55 24.00
CA PHE A 34 -3.64 -5.80 22.89
C PHE A 34 -2.62 -4.69 22.71
N LEU A 35 -3.04 -3.42 22.79
CA LEU A 35 -2.12 -2.28 22.72
C LEU A 35 -1.12 -2.29 23.89
N ASP A 36 -1.61 -2.51 25.11
CA ASP A 36 -0.80 -2.58 26.31
C ASP A 36 0.23 -3.72 26.23
N LYS A 37 -0.17 -4.91 25.76
CA LYS A 37 0.70 -6.09 25.61
C LYS A 37 1.94 -5.80 24.76
N TYR A 38 1.78 -5.04 23.68
CA TYR A 38 2.88 -4.66 22.79
C TYR A 38 3.45 -3.28 23.10
N SER A 39 3.05 -2.65 24.22
CA SER A 39 3.48 -1.30 24.62
C SER A 39 3.23 -0.23 23.54
N LEU A 40 2.11 -0.34 22.84
CA LEU A 40 1.72 0.59 21.78
C LEU A 40 0.89 1.74 22.37
N LYS A 41 1.28 2.98 22.09
CA LYS A 41 0.44 4.13 22.41
C LYS A 41 -0.68 4.26 21.36
N PRO A 42 -1.88 4.69 21.75
CA PRO A 42 -2.89 5.08 20.76
C PRO A 42 -2.34 6.16 19.83
N ASN A 43 -2.49 5.98 18.52
CA ASN A 43 -2.01 6.87 17.46
C ASN A 43 -0.48 6.97 17.28
N ASP A 44 0.28 5.96 17.72
CA ASP A 44 1.73 5.92 17.49
C ASP A 44 2.09 5.45 16.07
N GLN A 45 3.29 5.83 15.60
CA GLN A 45 3.90 5.33 14.36
C GLN A 45 5.34 4.92 14.65
N ILE A 46 5.58 3.62 14.72
CA ILE A 46 6.86 3.05 15.11
C ILE A 46 7.30 1.98 14.12
N LEU A 47 8.61 1.71 14.08
CA LEU A 47 9.13 0.51 13.44
C LEU A 47 8.97 -0.68 14.40
N ALA A 48 8.73 -1.86 13.84
CA ALA A 48 8.67 -3.09 14.62
C ALA A 48 10.04 -3.35 15.28
N GLU A 49 10.00 -3.78 16.54
CA GLU A 49 11.17 -4.20 17.32
C GLU A 49 11.00 -5.71 17.60
N ASP A 50 11.98 -6.36 18.24
CA ASP A 50 11.91 -7.79 18.55
C ASP A 50 10.65 -8.19 19.32
N LYS A 51 10.17 -7.34 20.23
CA LYS A 51 8.93 -7.55 20.99
C LYS A 51 7.66 -7.51 20.12
N HIS A 52 7.73 -6.94 18.92
CA HIS A 52 6.61 -6.81 17.98
C HIS A 52 6.55 -7.97 16.98
N LYS A 53 7.50 -8.92 16.99
CA LYS A 53 7.54 -10.02 16.00
C LYS A 53 6.27 -10.88 15.98
N GLU A 54 5.71 -11.18 17.16
CA GLU A 54 4.50 -12.00 17.28
C GLU A 54 3.20 -11.21 17.05
N LEU A 55 3.27 -9.87 17.01
CA LEU A 55 2.12 -8.97 16.93
C LEU A 55 1.26 -9.28 15.70
N PHE A 56 1.91 -9.39 14.53
CA PHE A 56 1.20 -9.55 13.27
C PHE A 56 0.39 -10.84 13.24
N ASP A 57 1.00 -11.98 13.61
CA ASP A 57 0.35 -13.28 13.65
C ASP A 57 -0.83 -13.33 14.63
N GLU A 58 -0.68 -12.72 15.80
CA GLU A 58 -1.76 -12.64 16.79
C GLU A 58 -2.90 -11.75 16.33
N LEU A 59 -2.59 -10.62 15.67
CA LEU A 59 -3.57 -9.70 15.10
C LEU A 59 -4.48 -10.42 14.10
N VAL A 60 -3.90 -11.19 13.17
CA VAL A 60 -4.66 -11.91 12.15
C VAL A 60 -5.52 -13.05 12.71
N LYS A 61 -5.07 -13.67 13.80
CA LYS A 61 -5.77 -14.81 14.43
C LYS A 61 -6.91 -14.35 15.35
N LYS A 62 -6.70 -13.27 16.11
CA LYS A 62 -7.63 -12.81 17.16
C LYS A 62 -8.69 -11.85 16.61
N PHE A 63 -8.38 -11.06 15.59
CA PHE A 63 -9.27 -10.00 15.11
C PHE A 63 -9.68 -10.19 13.65
N LYS A 64 -10.81 -9.59 13.29
CA LYS A 64 -11.20 -9.45 11.88
C LYS A 64 -10.32 -8.38 11.24
N VAL A 65 -9.43 -8.79 10.34
CA VAL A 65 -8.50 -7.89 9.65
C VAL A 65 -8.96 -7.50 8.25
N GLU A 66 -8.57 -6.31 7.83
CA GLU A 66 -8.61 -5.87 6.43
C GLU A 66 -7.19 -5.63 5.93
N TYR A 67 -6.94 -6.05 4.68
CA TYR A 67 -5.65 -5.93 4.02
C TYR A 67 -5.69 -4.87 2.94
N HIS A 68 -4.77 -3.91 3.05
CA HIS A 68 -4.60 -2.85 2.05
C HIS A 68 -3.15 -2.84 1.59
N ALA A 69 -2.92 -2.64 0.29
CA ALA A 69 -1.57 -2.32 -0.12
C ALA A 69 -1.24 -0.91 0.38
N GLY A 70 -0.18 -0.81 1.15
CA GLY A 70 0.30 0.41 1.80
C GLY A 70 1.67 0.84 1.29
N GLY A 71 2.38 1.58 2.14
CA GLY A 71 3.66 2.21 1.82
C GLY A 71 3.48 3.64 1.30
N SER A 72 4.19 4.60 1.91
CA SER A 72 3.98 6.04 1.66
C SER A 72 4.04 6.42 0.17
N THR A 73 5.13 6.04 -0.52
CA THR A 73 5.29 6.31 -1.95
C THR A 73 4.23 5.58 -2.77
N GLN A 74 3.96 4.30 -2.48
CA GLN A 74 2.98 3.52 -3.22
C GLN A 74 1.57 4.09 -3.07
N ASN A 75 1.20 4.60 -1.89
CA ASN A 75 -0.07 5.26 -1.65
C ASN A 75 -0.19 6.55 -2.47
N SER A 76 0.88 7.35 -2.53
CA SER A 76 0.93 8.54 -3.40
C SER A 76 0.75 8.18 -4.87
N MET A 77 1.41 7.11 -5.35
CA MET A 77 1.27 6.65 -6.74
C MET A 77 -0.14 6.17 -7.07
N LYS A 78 -0.79 5.43 -6.17
CA LYS A 78 -2.19 4.99 -6.33
C LYS A 78 -3.15 6.16 -6.41
N VAL A 79 -3.00 7.15 -5.53
CA VAL A 79 -3.87 8.33 -5.54
C VAL A 79 -3.62 9.17 -6.79
N ALA A 80 -2.36 9.32 -7.22
CA ALA A 80 -2.04 10.00 -8.47
C ALA A 80 -2.67 9.29 -9.67
N GLN A 81 -2.53 7.96 -9.79
CA GLN A 81 -3.17 7.16 -10.85
C GLN A 81 -4.70 7.29 -10.80
N TRP A 82 -5.28 7.25 -9.60
CA TRP A 82 -6.72 7.44 -9.42
C TRP A 82 -7.17 8.84 -9.85
N LEU A 83 -6.41 9.90 -9.57
CA LEU A 83 -6.76 11.24 -10.05
C LEU A 83 -6.58 11.41 -11.56
N ILE A 84 -5.57 10.75 -12.15
CA ILE A 84 -5.32 10.75 -13.60
C ILE A 84 -6.44 10.02 -14.35
N GLN A 85 -6.98 8.95 -13.76
CA GLN A 85 -7.94 8.02 -14.38
C GLN A 85 -7.33 7.31 -15.59
N GLU A 86 -7.15 8.02 -16.70
CA GLU A 86 -6.61 7.51 -17.96
C GLU A 86 -5.34 8.26 -18.40
N PRO A 87 -4.36 7.58 -19.02
CA PRO A 87 -4.35 6.14 -19.23
C PRO A 87 -4.16 5.40 -17.90
N HIS A 88 -4.67 4.17 -17.82
CA HIS A 88 -4.12 3.20 -16.87
C HIS A 88 -2.60 3.13 -17.02
N LYS A 89 -1.89 2.80 -15.93
CA LYS A 89 -0.43 2.70 -15.92
C LYS A 89 0.32 4.01 -16.17
N ALA A 90 -0.31 5.18 -16.03
CA ALA A 90 0.39 6.45 -16.02
C ALA A 90 1.43 6.53 -14.87
N ALA A 91 1.14 5.89 -13.73
CA ALA A 91 2.06 5.77 -12.60
C ALA A 91 2.78 4.41 -12.56
N THR A 92 4.09 4.43 -12.48
CA THR A 92 4.98 3.27 -12.27
C THR A 92 5.47 3.24 -10.83
N PHE A 93 5.49 2.06 -10.21
CA PHE A 93 5.99 1.89 -8.85
C PHE A 93 7.02 0.77 -8.73
N PHE A 94 8.20 1.07 -8.16
CA PHE A 94 9.21 0.06 -7.83
C PHE A 94 9.34 -0.15 -6.31
N GLY A 95 9.56 -1.40 -5.90
CA GLY A 95 9.75 -1.77 -4.50
C GLY A 95 10.28 -3.19 -4.31
N CYS A 96 10.54 -3.60 -3.07
CA CYS A 96 10.94 -4.96 -2.71
C CYS A 96 9.82 -5.65 -1.91
N ILE A 97 9.43 -6.86 -2.29
CA ILE A 97 8.47 -7.71 -1.58
C ILE A 97 9.06 -9.10 -1.33
N GLY A 98 8.53 -9.82 -0.35
CA GLY A 98 8.84 -11.24 -0.18
C GLY A 98 8.10 -12.12 -1.18
N ILE A 99 8.67 -13.30 -1.48
CA ILE A 99 8.00 -14.37 -2.24
C ILE A 99 7.07 -15.13 -1.30
N ASP A 100 5.98 -14.47 -0.94
CA ASP A 100 4.97 -15.01 -0.03
C ASP A 100 3.56 -14.56 -0.41
N LYS A 101 2.57 -15.04 0.35
CA LYS A 101 1.17 -14.70 0.14
C LYS A 101 0.90 -13.20 0.24
N PHE A 102 1.67 -12.46 1.04
CA PHE A 102 1.50 -11.02 1.22
C PHE A 102 2.04 -10.24 0.03
N GLY A 103 3.19 -10.65 -0.52
CA GLY A 103 3.72 -10.15 -1.79
C GLY A 103 2.73 -10.31 -2.95
N GLU A 104 2.06 -11.47 -3.05
CA GLU A 104 1.00 -11.70 -4.05
C GLU A 104 -0.22 -10.78 -3.85
N ILE A 105 -0.62 -10.53 -2.60
CA ILE A 105 -1.70 -9.59 -2.30
C ILE A 105 -1.31 -8.17 -2.72
N LEU A 106 -0.07 -7.75 -2.47
CA LEU A 106 0.45 -6.43 -2.87
C LEU A 106 0.43 -6.27 -4.39
N LYS A 107 0.91 -7.27 -5.13
CA LYS A 107 0.88 -7.30 -6.60
C LYS A 107 -0.54 -7.11 -7.14
N ARG A 108 -1.50 -7.90 -6.65
CA ARG A 108 -2.90 -7.79 -7.06
C ARG A 108 -3.50 -6.43 -6.73
N LYS A 109 -3.25 -5.90 -5.53
CA LYS A 109 -3.80 -4.60 -5.11
C LYS A 109 -3.21 -3.41 -5.85
N ALA A 110 -1.96 -3.48 -6.30
CA ALA A 110 -1.38 -2.48 -7.20
C ALA A 110 -2.04 -2.52 -8.59
N ALA A 111 -2.29 -3.72 -9.12
CA ALA A 111 -2.99 -3.90 -10.40
C ALA A 111 -4.45 -3.44 -10.36
N ASP A 112 -5.18 -3.74 -9.27
CA ASP A 112 -6.55 -3.25 -9.02
C ASP A 112 -6.61 -1.71 -9.02
N ALA A 113 -5.51 -1.03 -8.65
CA ALA A 113 -5.38 0.42 -8.65
C ALA A 113 -4.80 1.00 -9.96
N HIS A 114 -4.63 0.17 -10.98
CA HIS A 114 -4.10 0.52 -12.31
C HIS A 114 -2.67 1.12 -12.30
N VAL A 115 -1.88 0.86 -11.25
CA VAL A 115 -0.47 1.25 -11.17
C VAL A 115 0.39 0.19 -11.85
N ASP A 116 1.37 0.59 -12.66
CA ASP A 116 2.35 -0.32 -13.26
C ASP A 116 3.46 -0.64 -12.25
N ALA A 117 3.16 -1.56 -11.33
CA ALA A 117 4.07 -1.92 -10.26
C ALA A 117 5.03 -3.04 -10.69
N HIS A 118 6.32 -2.82 -10.48
CA HIS A 118 7.38 -3.80 -10.71
C HIS A 118 8.16 -4.01 -9.42
N TYR A 119 8.03 -5.20 -8.84
CA TYR A 119 8.66 -5.51 -7.57
C TYR A 119 9.90 -6.39 -7.78
N TYR A 120 10.97 -6.07 -7.06
CA TYR A 120 12.00 -7.06 -6.76
C TYR A 120 11.42 -8.05 -5.74
N GLU A 121 11.55 -9.34 -6.01
CA GLU A 121 11.05 -10.39 -5.15
C GLU A 121 12.21 -11.07 -4.41
N GLN A 122 12.24 -10.91 -3.10
CA GLN A 122 13.27 -11.44 -2.21
C GLN A 122 12.84 -12.81 -1.66
N ASN A 123 13.73 -13.80 -1.80
CA ASN A 123 13.61 -15.14 -1.20
C ASN A 123 13.99 -15.12 0.29
#